data_AF-Q2LXS4-F1
#
_entry.id   AF-Q2LXS4-F1
#
_cell.length_a   1.000
_cell.length_b   1.000
_cell.length_c   1.000
_cell.angle_alpha   90.00
_cell.angle_beta   90.00
_cell.angle_gamma   90.00
#
_symmetry.space_group_name_H-M   'P 1'
#
loop_
_entity.id
_entity.type
_entity.pdbx_description
1 polymer ?
#
loop_
_entity_poly.entity_id
_entity_poly.type
_entity_poly.pdbx_seq_one_letter_code
_entity_poly.pdbx_strand_id
1 'polypeptide(L)'
;MKNGIEIKELALEYCPEIVEIHRAIMKGNISDTWRKSIELHLQKKDVVGYVALKDGKVVGFIIGEVKGPSFGLEKSGWIIGLEAHPQFMGTGIGRVLMDSIFKYFREKGVRDIFTAIRWDAVDMLSFFIATGFDRSEFVNLGKQLDNVKTE
;
A
#
# COMPACT_ATOMS: atom_id res chain seq x y z
N MET A 1 5.87 -16.22 -13.91
CA MET A 1 4.91 -16.67 -12.87
C MET A 1 5.70 -17.39 -11.78
N LYS A 2 5.87 -16.80 -10.60
CA LYS A 2 6.37 -17.52 -9.41
C LYS A 2 5.15 -18.00 -8.63
N ASN A 3 5.09 -19.29 -8.27
CA ASN A 3 4.08 -19.88 -7.38
C ASN A 3 2.61 -19.73 -7.79
N GLY A 4 2.31 -19.59 -9.09
CA GLY A 4 0.93 -19.40 -9.56
C GLY A 4 0.31 -18.03 -9.23
N ILE A 5 1.14 -17.06 -8.81
CA ILE A 5 0.71 -15.67 -8.61
C ILE A 5 0.88 -14.88 -9.90
N GLU A 6 -0.21 -14.24 -10.32
CA GLU A 6 -0.24 -13.24 -11.38
C GLU A 6 -0.31 -11.83 -10.74
N ILE A 7 0.35 -10.84 -11.34
CA ILE A 7 0.27 -9.45 -10.90
C ILE A 7 -0.40 -8.64 -12.00
N LYS A 8 -1.40 -7.85 -11.60
CA LYS A 8 -2.06 -6.87 -12.48
C LYS A 8 -2.03 -5.50 -11.85
N GLU A 9 -2.05 -4.47 -12.69
CA GLU A 9 -2.31 -3.11 -12.23
C GLU A 9 -3.71 -3.04 -11.63
N LEU A 10 -3.82 -2.34 -10.52
CA LEU A 10 -5.05 -2.22 -9.75
C LEU A 10 -5.98 -1.23 -10.46
N ALA A 11 -7.07 -1.75 -10.99
CA ALA A 11 -8.21 -1.00 -11.51
C ALA A 11 -9.41 -1.03 -10.55
N LEU A 12 -10.36 -0.11 -10.75
CA LEU A 12 -11.57 0.01 -9.91
C LEU A 12 -12.41 -1.28 -9.85
N GLU A 13 -12.30 -2.16 -10.85
CA GLU A 13 -12.95 -3.47 -10.88
C GLU A 13 -12.51 -4.40 -9.74
N TYR A 14 -11.28 -4.25 -9.21
CA TYR A 14 -10.77 -5.05 -8.10
C TYR A 14 -11.17 -4.49 -6.72
N CYS A 15 -11.71 -3.27 -6.65
CA CYS A 15 -12.07 -2.64 -5.38
C CYS A 15 -12.95 -3.51 -4.47
N PRO A 16 -13.97 -4.24 -4.97
CA PRO A 16 -14.76 -5.14 -4.13
C PRO A 16 -13.90 -6.21 -3.43
N GLU A 17 -12.98 -6.87 -4.14
CA GLU A 17 -12.14 -7.91 -3.56
C GLU A 17 -11.09 -7.34 -2.59
N ILE A 18 -10.56 -6.15 -2.88
CA ILE A 18 -9.61 -5.45 -2.01
C ILE A 18 -10.27 -5.05 -0.68
N VAL A 19 -11.52 -4.60 -0.73
CA VAL A 19 -12.34 -4.32 0.47
C VAL A 19 -12.52 -5.59 1.30
N GLU A 20 -12.73 -6.75 0.69
CA GLU A 20 -12.85 -8.02 1.44
C GLU A 20 -11.53 -8.41 2.13
N ILE A 21 -10.38 -8.17 1.48
CA ILE A 21 -9.07 -8.37 2.11
C ILE A 21 -8.93 -7.47 3.34
N HIS A 22 -9.20 -6.17 3.17
CA HIS A 22 -9.14 -5.21 4.27
C HIS A 22 -10.08 -5.60 5.42
N ARG A 23 -11.26 -6.16 5.10
CA ARG A 23 -12.24 -6.59 6.10
C ARG A 23 -11.70 -7.74 6.91
N ALA A 24 -11.06 -8.70 6.25
CA ALA A 24 -10.44 -9.85 6.90
C ALA A 24 -9.30 -9.41 7.84
N ILE A 25 -8.50 -8.42 7.42
CA ILE A 25 -7.42 -7.85 8.23
C ILE A 25 -7.97 -7.07 9.44
N MET A 26 -9.00 -6.25 9.23
CA MET A 26 -9.65 -5.46 10.27
C MET A 26 -10.68 -6.24 11.10
N LYS A 27 -10.78 -7.56 10.89
CA LYS A 27 -11.73 -8.46 11.59
C LYS A 27 -13.18 -7.93 11.55
N GLY A 28 -13.59 -7.39 10.40
CA GLY A 28 -14.97 -6.93 10.15
C GLY A 28 -15.20 -5.42 10.24
N ASN A 29 -14.27 -4.64 10.80
CA ASN A 29 -14.43 -3.19 10.91
C ASN A 29 -13.97 -2.48 9.63
N ILE A 30 -14.91 -2.14 8.75
CA ILE A 30 -14.66 -1.24 7.61
C ILE A 30 -15.63 -0.07 7.68
N SER A 31 -15.12 1.14 7.53
CA SER A 31 -15.95 2.31 7.27
C SER A 31 -16.17 2.51 5.76
N ASP A 32 -17.36 2.93 5.37
CA ASP A 32 -17.65 3.33 3.99
C ASP A 32 -16.73 4.46 3.49
N THR A 33 -16.20 5.26 4.43
CA THR A 33 -15.23 6.31 4.15
C THR A 33 -13.90 5.77 3.64
N TRP A 34 -13.45 4.60 4.12
CA TRP A 34 -12.22 3.99 3.66
C TRP A 34 -12.33 3.54 2.20
N ARG A 35 -13.44 2.86 1.85
CA ARG A 35 -13.71 2.43 0.47
C ARG A 35 -13.70 3.61 -0.49
N LYS A 36 -14.47 4.66 -0.19
CA LYS A 36 -14.52 5.87 -1.02
C LYS A 36 -13.15 6.53 -1.15
N SER A 37 -12.37 6.55 -0.07
CA SER A 37 -11.01 7.11 -0.10
C SER A 37 -10.09 6.36 -1.06
N ILE A 38 -10.11 5.03 -1.06
CA ILE A 38 -9.31 4.22 -1.99
C ILE A 38 -9.74 4.46 -3.44
N GLU A 39 -11.05 4.42 -3.73
CA GLU A 39 -11.58 4.67 -5.08
C GLU A 39 -11.13 6.05 -5.60
N LEU A 40 -11.18 7.09 -4.76
CA LEU A 40 -10.72 8.45 -5.11
C LEU A 40 -9.20 8.53 -5.29
N HIS A 41 -8.41 7.83 -4.48
CA HIS A 41 -6.95 7.82 -4.63
C HIS A 41 -6.54 7.19 -5.95
N LEU A 42 -7.17 6.09 -6.36
CA LEU A 42 -6.85 5.38 -7.60
C LEU A 42 -7.16 6.20 -8.86
N GLN A 43 -7.97 7.25 -8.76
CA GLN A 43 -8.24 8.18 -9.86
C GLN A 43 -7.14 9.24 -10.03
N LYS A 44 -6.22 9.39 -9.07
CA LYS A 44 -5.14 10.37 -9.13
C LYS A 44 -4.03 9.90 -10.07
N LYS A 45 -3.48 10.82 -10.86
CA LYS A 45 -2.44 10.52 -11.88
C LYS A 45 -1.11 10.05 -11.30
N ASP A 46 -0.84 10.41 -10.06
CA ASP A 46 0.38 10.12 -9.30
C ASP A 46 0.24 8.90 -8.38
N VAL A 47 -0.92 8.24 -8.38
CA VAL A 47 -1.17 7.00 -7.63
C VAL A 47 -1.06 5.80 -8.59
N VAL A 48 -0.52 4.70 -8.07
CA VAL A 48 -0.55 3.39 -8.72
C VAL A 48 -0.91 2.33 -7.70
N GLY A 49 -1.54 1.25 -8.15
CA GLY A 49 -1.68 0.06 -7.35
C GLY A 49 -1.43 -1.20 -8.15
N TYR A 50 -1.19 -2.30 -7.45
CA TYR A 50 -1.11 -3.63 -8.02
C TYR A 50 -1.90 -4.62 -7.18
N VAL A 51 -2.51 -5.60 -7.84
CA VAL A 51 -3.15 -6.75 -7.21
C VAL A 51 -2.37 -8.02 -7.50
N ALA A 52 -2.30 -8.91 -6.52
CA ALA A 52 -1.82 -10.26 -6.66
C ALA A 52 -3.02 -11.19 -6.80
N LEU A 53 -3.05 -11.93 -7.90
CA LEU A 53 -4.10 -12.88 -8.24
C LEU A 53 -3.58 -14.30 -8.08
N LYS A 54 -4.38 -15.17 -7.46
CA LYS A 54 -4.17 -16.61 -7.42
C LYS A 54 -5.44 -17.30 -7.86
N ASP A 55 -5.36 -18.13 -8.89
CA ASP A 55 -6.52 -18.83 -9.47
C ASP A 55 -7.68 -17.86 -9.81
N GLY A 56 -7.34 -16.68 -10.32
CA GLY A 56 -8.30 -15.63 -10.70
C GLY A 56 -8.88 -14.80 -9.55
N LYS A 57 -8.47 -15.03 -8.29
CA LYS A 57 -8.93 -14.27 -7.12
C LYS A 57 -7.86 -13.35 -6.58
N VAL A 58 -8.23 -12.14 -6.18
CA VAL A 58 -7.31 -11.22 -5.52
C VAL A 58 -6.95 -11.76 -4.13
N VAL A 59 -5.66 -11.96 -3.89
CA VAL A 59 -5.11 -12.47 -2.63
C VAL A 59 -4.20 -11.46 -1.93
N GLY A 60 -3.97 -10.30 -2.54
CA GLY A 60 -3.26 -9.18 -1.93
C GLY A 60 -3.21 -7.99 -2.86
N PHE A 61 -2.87 -6.83 -2.32
CA PHE A 61 -2.73 -5.60 -3.08
C PHE A 61 -1.68 -4.69 -2.46
N ILE A 62 -1.15 -3.78 -3.27
CA ILE A 62 -0.28 -2.68 -2.85
C ILE A 62 -0.72 -1.40 -3.55
N ILE A 63 -0.67 -0.28 -2.85
CA ILE A 63 -0.96 1.05 -3.39
C ILE A 63 0.16 1.97 -2.97
N GLY A 64 0.65 2.76 -3.92
CA GLY A 64 1.59 3.82 -3.64
C GLY A 64 1.33 5.05 -4.49
N GLU A 65 1.99 6.13 -4.10
CA GLU A 65 1.87 7.43 -4.75
C GLU A 65 3.23 8.09 -4.91
N VAL A 66 3.39 8.87 -5.97
CA VAL A 66 4.57 9.69 -6.21
C VAL A 66 4.28 11.10 -5.73
N LYS A 67 4.98 11.53 -4.69
CA LYS A 67 4.88 12.90 -4.18
C LYS A 67 5.92 13.79 -4.82
N GLY A 68 5.52 15.04 -5.04
CA GLY A 68 6.42 16.12 -5.41
C GLY A 68 7.32 16.57 -4.26
N PRO A 69 7.82 17.81 -4.31
CA PRO A 69 8.83 18.27 -3.37
C PRO A 69 8.36 18.22 -1.90
N SER A 70 9.22 17.74 -1.01
CA SER A 70 8.90 17.59 0.42
C SER A 70 10.17 17.60 1.26
N PHE A 71 10.26 18.51 2.23
CA PHE A 71 11.34 18.57 3.24
C PHE A 71 12.76 18.33 2.69
N GLY A 72 13.10 18.93 1.55
CA GLY A 72 14.43 18.80 0.91
C GLY A 72 14.54 17.73 -0.19
N LEU A 73 13.48 16.94 -0.41
CA LEU A 73 13.35 16.05 -1.56
C LEU A 73 12.66 16.76 -2.70
N GLU A 74 13.07 16.51 -3.94
CA GLU A 74 12.37 16.97 -5.14
C GLU A 74 11.20 16.04 -5.51
N LYS A 75 11.35 14.74 -5.24
CA LYS A 75 10.40 13.70 -5.60
C LYS A 75 10.58 12.47 -4.73
N SER A 76 9.49 11.87 -4.26
CA SER A 76 9.52 10.65 -3.44
C SER A 76 8.37 9.70 -3.76
N GLY A 77 8.56 8.42 -3.47
CA GLY A 77 7.52 7.40 -3.54
C GLY A 77 6.98 7.13 -2.14
N TRP A 78 5.68 6.88 -2.03
CA TRP A 78 5.04 6.58 -0.76
C TRP A 78 4.19 5.33 -0.91
N ILE A 79 4.45 4.32 -0.09
CA ILE A 79 3.57 3.16 0.02
C ILE A 79 2.51 3.48 1.07
N ILE A 80 1.25 3.52 0.64
CA ILE A 80 0.11 3.96 1.46
C ILE A 80 -0.88 2.83 1.75
N GLY A 81 -0.74 1.69 1.08
CA GLY A 81 -1.50 0.48 1.38
C GLY A 81 -0.74 -0.76 0.94
N LEU A 82 -0.68 -1.77 1.80
CA LEU A 82 -0.14 -3.09 1.49
C LEU A 82 -0.83 -4.12 2.37
N GLU A 83 -1.59 -5.01 1.75
CA GLU A 83 -2.26 -6.07 2.48
C GLU A 83 -2.27 -7.36 1.66
N ALA A 84 -2.21 -8.49 2.36
CA ALA A 84 -2.41 -9.81 1.79
C ALA A 84 -3.51 -10.50 2.58
N HIS A 85 -4.36 -11.26 1.90
CA HIS A 85 -5.41 -12.02 2.55
C HIS A 85 -4.79 -12.99 3.59
N PRO A 86 -5.32 -13.08 4.82
CA PRO A 86 -4.69 -13.84 5.92
C PRO A 86 -4.32 -15.29 5.58
N GLN A 87 -5.16 -15.97 4.80
CA GLN A 87 -4.91 -17.36 4.36
C GLN A 87 -3.70 -17.53 3.43
N PHE A 88 -3.19 -16.44 2.86
CA PHE A 88 -2.06 -16.45 1.93
C PHE A 88 -0.84 -15.67 2.46
N MET A 89 -0.85 -15.24 3.72
CA MET A 89 0.33 -14.66 4.35
C MET A 89 1.47 -15.67 4.45
N GLY A 90 2.71 -15.17 4.46
CA GLY A 90 3.91 -16.03 4.49
C GLY A 90 4.23 -16.77 3.17
N THR A 91 3.40 -16.62 2.12
CA THR A 91 3.61 -17.29 0.82
C THR A 91 4.47 -16.51 -0.17
N GLY A 92 4.93 -15.31 0.21
CA GLY A 92 5.74 -14.42 -0.63
C GLY A 92 4.98 -13.37 -1.44
N ILE A 93 3.64 -13.31 -1.33
CA ILE A 93 2.79 -12.32 -2.04
C ILE A 93 3.27 -10.88 -1.84
N GLY A 94 3.51 -10.49 -0.59
CA GLY A 94 3.97 -9.14 -0.26
C GLY A 94 5.26 -8.75 -0.98
N ARG A 95 6.20 -9.69 -1.14
CA ARG A 95 7.46 -9.44 -1.87
C ARG A 95 7.22 -9.22 -3.35
N VAL A 96 6.37 -10.02 -3.97
CA VAL A 96 6.04 -9.88 -5.40
C VAL A 96 5.33 -8.55 -5.68
N LEU A 97 4.42 -8.13 -4.78
CA LEU A 97 3.78 -6.82 -4.84
C LEU A 97 4.81 -5.68 -4.68
N MET A 98 5.73 -5.82 -3.73
CA MET A 98 6.79 -4.83 -3.49
C MET A 98 7.72 -4.67 -4.71
N ASP A 99 8.16 -5.77 -5.31
CA ASP A 99 9.01 -5.74 -6.50
C ASP A 99 8.31 -5.02 -7.67
N SER A 100 6.99 -5.19 -7.78
CA SER A 100 6.16 -4.56 -8.81
C SER A 100 6.09 -3.05 -8.62
N ILE A 101 5.83 -2.58 -7.39
CA ILE A 101 5.77 -1.14 -7.13
C ILE A 101 7.15 -0.47 -7.20
N PHE A 102 8.22 -1.16 -6.80
CA PHE A 102 9.59 -0.66 -6.95
C PHE A 102 9.98 -0.50 -8.42
N LYS A 103 9.49 -1.36 -9.32
CA LYS A 103 9.68 -1.17 -10.76
C LYS A 103 9.01 0.12 -11.23
N TYR A 104 7.77 0.35 -10.84
CA TYR A 104 7.05 1.58 -11.15
C TYR A 104 7.79 2.83 -10.65
N PHE A 105 8.21 2.85 -9.38
CA PHE A 105 8.91 4.00 -8.82
C PHE A 105 10.21 4.30 -9.58
N ARG A 106 10.98 3.27 -9.96
CA ARG A 106 12.17 3.43 -10.80
C ARG A 106 11.84 4.03 -12.17
N GLU A 107 10.79 3.56 -12.83
CA GLU A 107 10.33 4.11 -14.13
C GLU A 107 9.89 5.57 -14.02
N LYS A 108 9.40 5.99 -12.84
CA LYS A 108 9.07 7.40 -12.55
C LYS A 108 10.27 8.23 -12.08
N GLY A 109 11.48 7.67 -12.05
CA GLY A 109 12.67 8.37 -11.57
C GLY A 109 12.63 8.67 -10.07
N VAL A 110 11.86 7.90 -9.30
CA VAL A 110 11.84 7.99 -7.84
C VAL A 110 12.97 7.15 -7.28
N ARG A 111 13.79 7.77 -6.43
CA ARG A 111 14.88 7.11 -5.70
C ARG A 111 14.48 6.80 -4.26
N ASP A 112 13.89 7.77 -3.59
CA ASP A 112 13.56 7.68 -2.16
C ASP A 112 12.10 7.26 -1.98
N ILE A 113 11.90 6.13 -1.30
CA ILE A 113 10.59 5.52 -1.05
C ILE A 113 10.36 5.45 0.45
N PHE A 114 9.18 5.91 0.88
CA PHE A 114 8.81 5.97 2.29
C PHE A 114 7.48 5.27 2.54
N THR A 115 7.25 4.94 3.81
CA THR A 115 5.94 4.51 4.30
C THR A 115 5.83 4.89 5.77
N ALA A 116 4.62 4.89 6.29
CA ALA A 116 4.33 5.09 7.70
C ALA A 116 3.45 3.93 8.17
N ILE A 117 3.87 3.27 9.24
CA ILE A 117 3.15 2.14 9.83
C ILE A 117 2.84 2.45 11.29
N ARG A 118 1.86 1.74 11.87
CA ARG A 118 1.61 1.85 13.30
C ARG A 118 2.84 1.42 14.09
N TRP A 119 3.12 2.12 15.19
CA TRP A 119 4.29 1.86 16.03
C TRP A 119 4.31 0.45 16.63
N ASP A 120 3.13 -0.15 16.82
CA ASP A 120 2.92 -1.48 17.40
C ASP A 120 2.80 -2.59 16.34
N ALA A 121 2.91 -2.28 15.05
CA ALA A 121 2.81 -3.25 13.96
C ALA A 121 4.16 -3.93 13.67
N VAL A 122 4.67 -4.71 14.63
CA VAL A 122 6.00 -5.36 14.59
C VAL A 122 6.19 -6.26 13.35
N ASP A 123 5.16 -7.01 12.96
CA ASP A 123 5.22 -7.88 11.77
C ASP A 123 5.38 -7.07 10.49
N MET A 124 4.70 -5.93 10.39
CA MET A 124 4.79 -5.03 9.25
C MET A 124 6.17 -4.37 9.18
N LEU A 125 6.70 -3.93 10.32
CA LEU A 125 8.07 -3.40 10.41
C LEU A 125 9.09 -4.44 9.93
N SER A 126 8.99 -5.67 10.44
CA SER A 126 9.87 -6.79 10.07
C SER A 126 9.80 -7.10 8.58
N PHE A 127 8.59 -7.07 8.01
CA PHE A 127 8.40 -7.24 6.57
C PHE A 127 9.09 -6.14 5.75
N PHE A 128 8.92 -4.87 6.11
CA PHE A 128 9.55 -3.75 5.40
C PHE A 128 11.09 -3.81 5.48
N ILE A 129 11.65 -4.15 6.64
CA ILE A 129 13.09 -4.39 6.78
C ILE A 129 13.54 -5.51 5.84
N ALA A 130 12.81 -6.62 5.78
CA ALA A 130 13.13 -7.74 4.89
C ALA A 130 12.99 -7.40 3.39
N THR A 131 12.28 -6.33 3.02
CA THR A 131 12.18 -5.83 1.64
C THR A 131 13.16 -4.69 1.33
N GLY A 132 14.05 -4.34 2.27
CA GLY A 132 15.14 -3.38 2.06
C GLY A 132 14.85 -1.97 2.55
N PHE A 133 13.77 -1.76 3.31
CA PHE A 133 13.58 -0.51 4.04
C PHE A 133 14.47 -0.47 5.28
N ASP A 134 14.84 0.74 5.68
CA ASP A 134 15.51 1.03 6.93
C ASP A 134 14.87 2.28 7.57
N ARG A 135 15.35 2.65 8.75
CA ARG A 135 14.96 3.90 9.41
C ARG A 135 15.18 5.08 8.46
N SER A 136 14.12 5.87 8.28
CA SER A 136 14.17 7.13 7.53
C SER A 136 14.93 8.22 8.31
N GLU A 137 15.54 9.15 7.58
CA GLU A 137 16.06 10.41 8.15
C GLU A 137 14.93 11.37 8.55
N PHE A 138 13.70 11.09 8.13
CA PHE A 138 12.49 11.81 8.55
C PHE A 138 11.78 11.08 9.70
N VAL A 139 11.17 11.85 10.59
CA VAL A 139 10.27 11.35 11.63
C VAL A 139 8.83 11.79 11.36
N ASN A 140 7.87 10.93 11.65
CA ASN A 140 6.46 11.28 11.60
C ASN A 140 6.10 12.17 12.80
N LEU A 141 5.62 13.39 12.54
CA LEU A 141 5.14 14.31 13.57
C LEU A 141 3.61 14.38 13.52
N GLY A 142 2.97 14.30 14.69
CA GLY A 142 1.51 14.32 14.81
C GLY A 142 1.04 15.49 15.66
N LYS A 143 0.00 16.19 15.20
CA LYS A 143 -0.80 17.10 16.01
C LYS A 143 -2.28 16.85 15.70
N GLN A 144 -3.08 16.68 16.74
CA GLN A 144 -4.53 16.63 16.60
C GLN A 144 -5.08 18.06 16.58
N LEU A 145 -6.02 18.32 15.68
CA LEU A 145 -6.74 19.58 15.61
C LEU A 145 -8.06 19.45 16.37
N ASP A 146 -8.39 20.46 17.17
CA ASP A 146 -9.68 20.53 17.84
C ASP A 146 -10.77 20.95 16.84
N ASN A 147 -12.04 20.57 17.10
CA ASN A 147 -13.23 21.02 16.35
C ASN A 147 -13.26 20.68 14.84
N VAL A 148 -12.80 19.50 14.44
CA VAL A 148 -12.99 19.02 13.06
C VAL A 148 -14.47 18.71 12.83
N LYS A 149 -15.13 19.42 11.92
CA LYS A 149 -16.46 19.04 11.44
C LYS A 149 -16.33 17.78 10.60
N THR A 150 -16.92 16.68 11.06
CA THR A 150 -17.13 15.50 10.22
C THR A 150 -18.35 15.75 9.34
N GLU A 151 -18.15 15.73 8.02
CA GLU A 151 -19.24 15.67 7.03
C GLU A 151 -20.02 14.36 7.11
#